data_AF-A0A0R1LIF7-F1
#
_entry.id   AF-A0A0R1LIF7-F1
#
_cell.length_a   1.000
_cell.length_b   1.000
_cell.length_c   1.000
_cell.angle_alpha   90.00
_cell.angle_beta   90.00
_cell.angle_gamma   90.00
#
_symmetry.space_group_name_H-M   'P 1'
#
loop_
_entity.id
_entity.type
_entity.pdbx_description
1 polymer ?
#
loop_
_entity_poly.entity_id
_entity_poly.type
_entity_poly.pdbx_seq_one_letter_code
_entity_poly.pdbx_strand_id
1 'polypeptide(L)'
;MAMRIHTLGPSATDSYAAASHYNQVTYDGRAEIVGHPSFEEILTNLAAYSHDELVIPAAFKSPTLHASWGDVHYALLDHWTLKTSFITPLDPLVVVQRLDADNRIGYTHAATAQLLQRIVSQVDVQTATSKYLAYRAYQDNRGAYVLTNEKNVSLGADERILKRLTPSMVWCVYQIK
;
A
#
# COMPACT_ATOMS: atom_id res chain seq x y z
N MET A 1 -26.38 16.12 -3.06
CA MET A 1 -24.99 16.02 -3.56
C MET A 1 -24.69 14.56 -3.83
N ALA A 2 -23.91 14.24 -4.85
CA ALA A 2 -23.47 12.87 -5.08
C ALA A 2 -22.48 12.45 -3.98
N MET A 3 -22.52 11.20 -3.55
CA MET A 3 -21.58 10.65 -2.56
C MET A 3 -20.15 10.73 -3.12
N ARG A 4 -19.18 11.12 -2.29
CA ARG A 4 -17.76 11.13 -2.64
C ARG A 4 -16.98 10.14 -1.78
N ILE A 5 -16.05 9.42 -2.40
CA ILE A 5 -15.19 8.43 -1.76
C ILE A 5 -13.74 8.91 -1.90
N HIS A 6 -13.16 9.32 -0.78
CA HIS A 6 -11.79 9.79 -0.65
C HIS A 6 -10.85 8.60 -0.50
N THR A 7 -9.72 8.62 -1.20
CA THR A 7 -8.68 7.59 -1.06
C THR A 7 -7.34 8.09 -1.59
N LEU A 8 -6.30 7.25 -1.50
CA LEU A 8 -4.98 7.56 -2.06
C LEU A 8 -4.99 7.44 -3.59
N GLY A 9 -4.61 8.53 -4.26
CA GLY A 9 -4.29 8.57 -5.69
C GLY A 9 -2.81 8.30 -5.98
N PRO A 10 -2.39 8.27 -7.26
CA PRO A 10 -3.23 8.38 -8.47
C PRO A 10 -4.09 7.13 -8.72
N SER A 11 -4.85 7.09 -9.81
CA SER A 11 -5.77 5.97 -10.14
C SER A 11 -5.08 4.59 -10.31
N ALA A 12 -3.76 4.58 -10.44
CA ALA A 12 -2.96 3.37 -10.54
C ALA A 12 -2.66 2.69 -9.18
N THR A 13 -3.04 3.28 -8.04
CA THR A 13 -2.79 2.70 -6.72
C THR A 13 -3.77 1.58 -6.39
N ASP A 14 -3.33 0.67 -5.51
CA ASP A 14 -4.20 -0.37 -4.94
C ASP A 14 -5.40 0.23 -4.19
N SER A 15 -5.21 1.39 -3.55
CA SER A 15 -6.26 2.10 -2.81
C SER A 15 -7.35 2.66 -3.74
N TYR A 16 -6.97 3.22 -4.89
CA TYR A 16 -7.94 3.69 -5.87
C TYR A 16 -8.73 2.53 -6.48
N ALA A 17 -8.07 1.40 -6.76
CA ALA A 17 -8.73 0.18 -7.20
C ALA A 17 -9.73 -0.34 -6.16
N ALA A 18 -9.37 -0.32 -4.87
CA ALA A 18 -10.27 -0.69 -3.78
C ALA A 18 -11.48 0.25 -3.66
N ALA A 19 -11.28 1.56 -3.77
CA ALA A 19 -12.38 2.53 -3.80
C ALA A 19 -13.29 2.33 -5.02
N SER A 20 -12.72 2.01 -6.18
CA SER A 20 -13.47 1.69 -7.40
C SER A 20 -14.32 0.43 -7.22
N HIS A 21 -13.76 -0.61 -6.63
CA HIS A 21 -14.48 -1.83 -6.28
C HIS A 21 -15.65 -1.53 -5.33
N TYR A 22 -15.39 -0.79 -4.25
CA TYR A 22 -16.41 -0.43 -3.28
C TYR A 22 -17.53 0.43 -3.88
N ASN A 23 -17.18 1.41 -4.72
CA ASN A 23 -18.12 2.24 -5.47
C ASN A 23 -19.02 1.39 -6.38
N GLN A 24 -18.43 0.45 -7.12
CA GLN A 24 -19.18 -0.43 -8.01
C GLN A 24 -20.19 -1.31 -7.27
N VAL A 25 -19.80 -1.85 -6.11
CA VAL A 25 -20.64 -2.77 -5.31
C VAL A 25 -21.72 -2.03 -4.51
N THR A 26 -21.42 -0.82 -4.01
CA THR A 26 -22.29 -0.13 -3.06
C THR A 26 -23.15 0.95 -3.70
N TYR A 27 -22.63 1.61 -4.73
CA TYR A 27 -23.25 2.79 -5.35
C TYR A 27 -23.53 2.61 -6.85
N ASP A 28 -23.36 1.40 -7.38
CA ASP A 28 -23.46 1.10 -8.82
C ASP A 28 -22.53 1.97 -9.67
N GLY A 29 -21.37 2.36 -9.12
CA GLY A 29 -20.41 3.24 -9.80
C GLY A 29 -20.81 4.71 -9.85
N ARG A 30 -21.87 5.13 -9.13
CA ARG A 30 -22.40 6.50 -9.16
C ARG A 30 -21.73 7.47 -8.18
N ALA A 31 -20.93 6.98 -7.23
CA ALA A 31 -20.16 7.86 -6.35
C ALA A 31 -18.93 8.42 -7.09
N GLU A 32 -18.52 9.64 -6.74
CA GLU A 32 -17.28 10.24 -7.23
C GLU A 32 -16.11 9.70 -6.40
N ILE A 33 -15.04 9.22 -7.05
CA ILE A 33 -13.82 8.81 -6.35
C ILE A 33 -12.82 9.95 -6.42
N VAL A 34 -12.40 10.43 -5.25
CA VAL A 34 -11.46 11.54 -5.10
C VAL A 34 -10.12 10.97 -4.65
N GLY A 35 -9.14 10.95 -5.56
CA GLY A 35 -7.77 10.50 -5.27
C GLY A 35 -6.91 11.63 -4.74
N HIS A 36 -6.32 11.45 -3.55
CA HIS A 36 -5.45 12.43 -2.89
C HIS A 36 -3.97 12.04 -3.01
N PRO A 37 -3.03 13.01 -2.98
CA PRO A 37 -1.59 12.76 -2.92
C PRO A 37 -1.14 11.85 -1.77
N SER A 38 -1.83 11.88 -0.63
CA SER A 38 -1.49 11.10 0.56
C SER A 38 -2.72 10.83 1.44
N PHE A 39 -2.66 9.81 2.30
CA PHE A 39 -3.71 9.63 3.31
C PHE A 39 -3.59 10.70 4.41
N GLU A 40 -2.37 11.14 4.69
CA GLU A 40 -2.06 12.19 5.64
C GLU A 40 -2.84 13.47 5.33
N GLU A 41 -2.85 13.89 4.06
CA GLU A 41 -3.63 15.05 3.62
C GLU A 41 -5.14 14.90 3.89
N ILE A 42 -5.69 13.70 3.72
CA ILE A 42 -7.10 13.43 4.03
C ILE A 42 -7.32 13.54 5.55
N LEU A 43 -6.48 12.84 6.32
CA LEU A 43 -6.60 12.72 7.77
C LEU A 43 -6.39 14.05 8.50
N THR A 44 -5.56 14.95 7.99
CA THR A 44 -5.36 16.29 8.57
C THR A 44 -6.43 17.30 8.16
N ASN A 45 -7.30 16.97 7.20
CA ASN A 45 -8.32 17.87 6.65
C ASN A 45 -9.73 17.28 6.67
N LEU A 46 -10.03 16.33 7.57
CA LEU A 46 -11.32 15.62 7.62
C LEU A 46 -12.55 16.54 7.62
N ALA A 47 -12.49 17.68 8.32
CA ALA A 47 -13.60 18.63 8.38
C ALA A 47 -14.01 19.17 6.99
N ALA A 48 -13.10 19.21 6.01
CA ALA A 48 -13.40 19.63 4.65
C ALA A 48 -14.18 18.57 3.85
N TYR A 49 -14.30 17.35 4.38
CA TYR A 49 -14.89 16.18 3.74
C TYR A 49 -16.05 15.61 4.57
N SER A 50 -16.70 16.44 5.40
CA SER A 50 -17.85 16.04 6.19
C SER A 50 -18.94 15.42 5.31
N HIS A 51 -19.51 14.31 5.77
CA HIS A 51 -20.49 13.47 5.06
C HIS A 51 -19.98 12.71 3.84
N ASP A 52 -18.71 12.83 3.48
CA ASP A 52 -18.07 11.96 2.49
C ASP A 52 -17.52 10.69 3.16
N GLU A 53 -17.11 9.72 2.35
CA GLU A 53 -16.53 8.46 2.81
C GLU A 53 -15.03 8.37 2.51
N LEU A 54 -14.30 7.60 3.30
CA LEU A 54 -12.88 7.32 3.12
C LEU A 54 -12.64 5.81 3.03
N VAL A 55 -11.94 5.38 1.98
CA VAL A 55 -11.40 4.02 1.84
C VAL A 55 -9.90 4.04 2.14
N ILE A 56 -9.50 3.37 3.22
CA ILE A 56 -8.11 3.30 3.72
C ILE A 56 -7.74 1.85 4.04
N PRO A 57 -6.50 1.39 3.75
CA PRO A 57 -6.11 0.02 4.09
C PRO A 57 -5.84 -0.13 5.59
N ALA A 58 -6.20 -1.28 6.16
CA ALA A 58 -5.86 -1.61 7.55
C ALA A 58 -4.34 -1.76 7.78
N ALA A 59 -3.56 -1.88 6.70
CA ALA A 59 -2.09 -1.87 6.73
C ALA A 59 -1.48 -0.46 6.65
N PHE A 60 -2.30 0.60 6.68
CA PHE A 60 -1.80 1.98 6.64
C PHE A 60 -0.79 2.25 7.76
N LYS A 61 0.29 2.92 7.39
CA LYS A 61 1.33 3.40 8.30
C LYS A 61 1.92 4.69 7.74
N SER A 62 1.93 5.73 8.56
CA SER A 62 2.49 7.03 8.22
C SER A 62 3.75 7.30 9.03
N PRO A 63 4.91 7.46 8.36
CA PRO A 63 6.09 8.02 9.01
C PRO A 63 5.88 9.47 9.45
N THR A 64 5.12 10.26 8.68
CA THR A 64 4.89 11.69 8.93
C THR A 64 4.00 11.92 10.15
N LEU A 65 2.93 11.15 10.30
CA LEU A 65 2.04 11.22 11.46
C LEU A 65 2.54 10.37 12.64
N HIS A 66 3.62 9.59 12.44
CA HIS A 66 4.09 8.58 13.40
C HIS A 66 2.98 7.64 13.89
N ALA A 67 2.07 7.26 12.98
CA ALA A 67 0.84 6.53 13.31
C ALA A 67 0.60 5.34 12.37
N SER A 68 0.01 4.29 12.92
CA SER A 68 -0.59 3.17 12.17
C SER A 68 -2.08 3.40 11.96
N TRP A 69 -2.70 2.57 11.11
CA TRP A 69 -4.16 2.53 10.97
C TRP A 69 -4.88 2.40 12.31
N GLY A 70 -4.39 1.54 13.20
CA GLY A 70 -5.01 1.33 14.52
C GLY A 70 -4.97 2.59 15.38
N ASP A 71 -3.84 3.30 15.38
CA ASP A 71 -3.69 4.56 16.12
C ASP A 71 -4.69 5.61 15.61
N VAL A 72 -4.79 5.76 14.28
CA VAL A 72 -5.72 6.70 13.65
C VAL A 72 -7.18 6.30 13.91
N HIS A 73 -7.51 5.00 13.83
CA HIS A 73 -8.85 4.48 14.09
C HIS A 73 -9.39 4.93 15.44
N TYR A 74 -8.61 4.76 16.51
CA TYR A 74 -9.01 5.12 17.86
C TYR A 74 -8.94 6.63 18.11
N ALA A 75 -7.94 7.32 17.57
CA ALA A 75 -7.77 8.76 17.78
C ALA A 75 -8.91 9.60 17.18
N LEU A 76 -9.57 9.10 16.14
CA LEU A 76 -10.55 9.87 15.36
C LEU A 76 -12.01 9.39 15.55
N LEU A 77 -12.32 8.63 16.60
CA LEU A 77 -13.68 8.11 16.85
C LEU A 77 -14.77 9.20 16.89
N ASP A 78 -14.43 10.42 17.30
CA ASP A 78 -15.36 11.56 17.30
C ASP A 78 -15.52 12.22 15.93
N HIS A 79 -14.60 11.99 14.99
CA HIS A 79 -14.54 12.61 13.66
C HIS A 79 -15.05 11.72 12.53
N TRP A 80 -15.21 10.41 12.78
CA TRP A 80 -15.72 9.48 11.78
C TRP A 80 -16.45 8.28 12.39
N THR A 81 -17.06 7.45 11.55
CA THR A 81 -17.66 6.18 11.92
C THR A 81 -17.20 5.10 10.97
N LEU A 82 -16.67 3.98 11.48
CA LEU A 82 -16.39 2.80 10.65
C LEU A 82 -17.71 2.20 10.17
N LYS A 83 -17.94 2.19 8.86
CA LYS A 83 -19.17 1.65 8.25
C LYS A 83 -19.06 0.17 7.91
N THR A 84 -17.96 -0.22 7.30
CA THR A 84 -17.74 -1.59 6.85
C THR A 84 -16.26 -1.86 6.59
N SER A 85 -15.93 -3.11 6.33
CA SER A 85 -14.63 -3.55 5.83
C SER A 85 -14.82 -4.57 4.73
N PHE A 86 -13.92 -4.57 3.75
CA PHE A 86 -13.90 -5.56 2.67
C PHE A 86 -12.47 -6.00 2.36
N ILE A 87 -12.34 -7.10 1.64
CA ILE A 87 -11.05 -7.70 1.31
C ILE A 87 -10.91 -7.74 -0.20
N THR A 88 -9.77 -7.29 -0.73
CA THR A 88 -9.41 -7.49 -2.14
C THR A 88 -8.05 -8.20 -2.25
N PRO A 89 -7.85 -9.01 -3.30
CA PRO A 89 -6.51 -9.48 -3.63
C PRO A 89 -5.63 -8.29 -4.03
N LEU A 90 -4.35 -8.33 -3.65
CA LEU A 90 -3.34 -7.45 -4.21
C LEU A 90 -2.54 -8.17 -5.29
N ASP A 91 -1.79 -7.39 -6.08
CA ASP A 91 -0.78 -7.95 -6.98
C ASP A 91 0.15 -8.92 -6.22
N PRO A 92 0.48 -10.08 -6.82
CA PRO A 92 1.46 -10.99 -6.26
C PRO A 92 2.79 -10.28 -6.00
N LEU A 93 3.39 -10.58 -4.85
CA LEU A 93 4.72 -10.14 -4.48
C LEU A 93 5.73 -11.27 -4.73
N VAL A 94 6.93 -10.89 -5.12
CA VAL A 94 8.07 -11.79 -5.25
C VAL A 94 9.27 -11.26 -4.49
N VAL A 95 9.97 -12.15 -3.79
CA VAL A 95 11.33 -11.93 -3.32
C VAL A 95 12.27 -12.47 -4.37
N VAL A 96 13.02 -11.59 -5.03
CA VAL A 96 14.06 -11.97 -5.99
C VAL A 96 15.41 -11.94 -5.27
N GLN A 97 16.24 -12.93 -5.57
CA GLN A 97 17.64 -12.98 -5.19
C GLN A 97 18.50 -12.87 -6.44
N ARG A 98 19.50 -12.00 -6.36
CA ARG A 98 20.66 -11.99 -7.25
C ARG A 98 21.67 -13.05 -6.80
N LEU A 99 22.10 -13.92 -7.71
CA LEU A 99 23.00 -15.05 -7.44
C LEU A 99 24.47 -14.64 -7.43
N ASP A 100 24.81 -13.55 -8.14
CA ASP A 100 26.16 -13.00 -8.26
C ASP A 100 26.43 -11.83 -7.28
N ALA A 101 25.57 -11.61 -6.29
CA ALA A 101 25.75 -10.58 -5.27
C ALA A 101 25.57 -11.13 -3.85
N ASP A 102 26.51 -10.82 -2.97
CA ASP A 102 26.53 -11.24 -1.56
C ASP A 102 26.42 -10.07 -0.58
N ASN A 103 26.23 -8.84 -1.08
CA ASN A 103 26.23 -7.60 -0.28
C ASN A 103 25.13 -7.51 0.78
N ARG A 104 24.21 -8.50 0.84
CA ARG A 104 23.08 -8.59 1.79
C ARG A 104 22.11 -7.40 1.74
N ILE A 105 22.23 -6.52 0.76
CA ILE A 105 21.33 -5.37 0.64
C ILE A 105 20.03 -5.82 0.00
N GLY A 106 18.91 -5.46 0.64
CA GLY A 106 17.56 -5.73 0.18
C GLY A 106 16.77 -4.45 -0.06
N TYR A 107 16.13 -4.33 -1.23
CA TYR A 107 15.29 -3.17 -1.55
C TYR A 107 13.80 -3.52 -1.46
N THR A 108 12.99 -2.66 -0.84
CA THR A 108 11.51 -2.80 -0.87
C THR A 108 10.79 -1.49 -0.51
N HIS A 109 9.46 -1.50 -0.51
CA HIS A 109 8.67 -0.39 0.04
C HIS A 109 8.62 -0.46 1.57
N ALA A 110 8.48 0.67 2.26
CA ALA A 110 8.45 0.72 3.73
C ALA A 110 7.40 -0.23 4.35
N ALA A 111 6.21 -0.34 3.74
CA ALA A 111 5.15 -1.22 4.20
C ALA A 111 5.50 -2.73 4.15
N THR A 112 6.47 -3.12 3.32
CA THR A 112 6.88 -4.52 3.11
C THR A 112 8.28 -4.82 3.67
N ALA A 113 8.92 -3.85 4.35
CA ALA A 113 10.27 -4.01 4.91
C ALA A 113 10.37 -5.18 5.91
N GLN A 114 9.45 -5.26 6.85
CA GLN A 114 9.42 -6.37 7.82
C GLN A 114 9.19 -7.73 7.16
N LEU A 115 8.41 -7.77 6.07
CA LEU A 115 8.16 -9.00 5.33
C LEU A 115 9.44 -9.51 4.65
N LEU A 116 10.24 -8.61 4.06
CA LEU A 116 11.54 -8.95 3.50
C LEU A 116 12.49 -9.50 4.57
N GLN A 117 12.60 -8.84 5.72
CA GLN A 117 13.46 -9.28 6.84
C GLN A 117 13.07 -10.65 7.41
N ARG A 118 11.79 -11.02 7.35
CA ARG A 118 11.31 -12.34 7.78
C ARG A 118 11.66 -13.45 6.78
N ILE A 119 11.72 -13.12 5.49
CA ILE A 119 11.99 -14.10 4.44
C ILE A 119 13.48 -14.30 4.24
N VAL A 120 14.25 -13.21 4.31
CA VAL A 120 15.71 -13.23 4.14
C VAL A 120 16.33 -12.85 5.47
N SER A 121 16.98 -13.82 6.14
CA SER A 121 17.72 -13.56 7.36
C SER A 121 18.83 -12.54 7.12
N GLN A 122 19.15 -11.69 8.10
CA GLN A 122 20.27 -10.71 8.09
C GLN A 122 20.40 -9.88 6.79
N VAL A 123 19.28 -9.48 6.22
CA VAL A 123 19.23 -8.53 5.09
C VAL A 123 19.29 -7.09 5.61
N ASP A 124 20.13 -6.26 5.00
CA ASP A 124 20.13 -4.81 5.24
C ASP A 124 19.07 -4.16 4.34
N VAL A 125 17.95 -3.73 4.93
CA VAL A 125 16.79 -3.27 4.15
C VAL A 125 16.87 -1.77 3.88
N GLN A 126 16.93 -1.44 2.59
CA GLN A 126 16.80 -0.10 2.06
C GLN A 126 15.36 0.09 1.54
N THR A 127 14.70 1.16 1.99
CA THR A 127 13.32 1.45 1.59
C THR A 127 13.27 2.48 0.46
N ALA A 128 12.32 2.28 -0.45
CA ALA A 128 11.99 3.24 -1.50
C ALA A 128 10.52 3.67 -1.39
N THR A 129 10.19 4.80 -2.03
CA THR A 129 8.83 5.37 -2.04
C THR A 129 7.82 4.53 -2.83
N SER A 130 8.27 3.58 -3.66
CA SER A 130 7.40 2.58 -4.29
C SER A 130 8.11 1.26 -4.52
N LYS A 131 7.34 0.18 -4.71
CA LYS A 131 7.89 -1.13 -5.07
C LYS A 131 8.55 -1.13 -6.45
N TYR A 132 8.09 -0.29 -7.38
CA TYR A 132 8.73 -0.09 -8.69
C TYR A 132 10.12 0.54 -8.53
N LEU A 133 10.23 1.62 -7.74
CA LEU A 133 11.50 2.28 -7.48
C LEU A 133 12.45 1.39 -6.66
N ALA A 134 11.92 0.56 -5.76
CA ALA A 134 12.72 -0.46 -5.08
C ALA A 134 13.34 -1.46 -6.06
N TYR A 135 12.59 -1.88 -7.09
CA TYR A 135 13.13 -2.77 -8.13
C TYR A 135 14.19 -2.08 -8.98
N ARG A 136 14.00 -0.81 -9.34
CA ARG A 136 15.03 -0.01 -10.03
C ARG A 136 16.31 0.11 -9.19
N ALA A 137 16.20 0.49 -7.93
CA ALA A 137 17.34 0.60 -7.03
C ALA A 137 18.08 -0.74 -6.85
N TYR A 138 17.35 -1.86 -6.80
CA TYR A 138 17.93 -3.20 -6.82
C TYR A 138 18.75 -3.48 -8.08
N GLN A 139 18.27 -3.07 -9.24
CA GLN A 139 19.00 -3.22 -10.51
C GLN A 139 20.23 -2.31 -10.55
N ASP A 140 20.05 -1.01 -10.31
CA ASP A 140 21.07 0.02 -10.47
C ASP A 140 22.24 -0.18 -9.48
N ASN A 141 21.92 -0.56 -8.24
CA ASN A 141 22.92 -0.75 -7.18
C ASN A 141 23.40 -2.19 -7.04
N ARG A 142 22.98 -3.09 -7.95
CA ARG A 142 23.28 -4.54 -7.89
C ARG A 142 22.97 -5.13 -6.50
N GLY A 143 21.78 -4.85 -5.98
CA GLY A 143 21.33 -5.40 -4.69
C GLY A 143 21.27 -6.92 -4.69
N ALA A 144 21.48 -7.54 -3.53
CA ALA A 144 21.33 -8.99 -3.38
C ALA A 144 19.86 -9.43 -3.41
N TYR A 145 18.95 -8.60 -2.86
CA TYR A 145 17.54 -8.94 -2.75
C TYR A 145 16.60 -7.79 -3.11
N VAL A 146 15.41 -8.14 -3.56
CA VAL A 146 14.29 -7.19 -3.69
C VAL A 146 12.97 -7.88 -3.39
N LEU A 147 12.09 -7.19 -2.66
CA LEU A 147 10.68 -7.56 -2.51
C LEU A 147 9.81 -6.53 -3.26
N THR A 148 9.21 -6.94 -4.36
CA THR A 148 8.40 -6.08 -5.25
C THR A 148 7.18 -6.84 -5.80
N ASN A 149 6.32 -6.17 -6.57
CA ASN A 149 5.23 -6.83 -7.30
C ASN A 149 5.82 -7.64 -8.45
N GLU A 150 5.28 -8.84 -8.69
CA GLU A 150 5.72 -9.75 -9.75
C GLU A 150 5.74 -9.08 -11.14
N LYS A 151 4.74 -8.23 -11.42
CA LYS A 151 4.65 -7.46 -12.67
C LYS A 151 5.81 -6.50 -12.93
N ASN A 152 6.57 -6.12 -11.90
CA ASN A 152 7.73 -5.23 -12.06
C ASN A 152 8.99 -5.99 -12.46
N VAL A 153 9.02 -7.32 -12.31
CA VAL A 153 10.24 -8.13 -12.43
C VAL A 153 10.42 -8.65 -13.84
N SER A 154 11.63 -8.52 -14.37
CA SER A 154 12.13 -9.26 -15.52
C SER A 154 13.39 -9.99 -15.10
N LEU A 155 13.31 -11.32 -14.93
CA LEU A 155 14.43 -12.11 -14.40
C LEU A 155 15.56 -12.24 -15.42
N GLY A 156 16.77 -11.90 -15.00
CA GLY A 156 18.01 -12.25 -15.69
C GLY A 156 18.48 -13.68 -15.41
N ALA A 157 19.57 -14.09 -16.07
CA ALA A 157 20.17 -15.42 -15.88
C ALA A 157 20.72 -15.64 -14.45
N ASP A 158 21.19 -14.56 -13.81
CA ASP A 158 21.77 -14.58 -12.47
C ASP A 158 20.76 -14.21 -11.38
N GLU A 159 19.46 -14.36 -11.66
CA GLU A 159 18.38 -14.01 -10.73
C GLU A 159 17.42 -15.17 -10.55
N ARG A 160 16.88 -15.31 -9.33
CA ARG A 160 15.82 -16.29 -9.04
C ARG A 160 14.77 -15.73 -8.09
N ILE A 161 13.56 -16.22 -8.20
CA ILE A 161 12.50 -15.97 -7.20
C ILE A 161 12.72 -16.92 -6.02
N LEU A 162 12.99 -16.36 -4.85
CA LEU A 162 13.06 -17.09 -3.58
C LEU A 162 11.69 -17.42 -3.02
N LYS A 163 10.74 -16.51 -3.17
CA LYS A 163 9.40 -16.64 -2.62
C LYS A 163 8.42 -15.85 -3.46
N ARG A 164 7.27 -16.46 -3.76
CA ARG A 164 6.08 -15.81 -4.30
C ARG A 164 5.01 -15.74 -3.21
N LEU A 165 4.32 -14.62 -3.10
CA LEU A 165 3.30 -14.33 -2.10
C LEU A 165 2.10 -13.69 -2.78
N THR A 166 0.89 -14.04 -2.36
CA THR A 166 -0.36 -13.49 -2.90
C THR A 166 -1.16 -12.87 -1.76
N PRO A 167 -0.76 -11.69 -1.25
CA PRO A 167 -1.43 -11.09 -0.11
C PRO A 167 -2.81 -10.57 -0.51
N SER A 168 -3.72 -10.62 0.46
CA SER A 168 -4.96 -9.86 0.42
C SER A 168 -4.85 -8.64 1.33
N MET A 169 -5.57 -7.57 1.00
CA MET A 169 -5.64 -6.37 1.82
C MET A 169 -7.03 -6.23 2.42
N VAL A 170 -7.09 -5.92 3.71
CA VAL A 170 -8.31 -5.48 4.37
C VAL A 170 -8.42 -3.97 4.18
N TRP A 171 -9.56 -3.52 3.68
CA TRP A 171 -9.91 -2.12 3.47
C TRP A 171 -11.01 -1.73 4.44
N CYS A 172 -10.85 -0.57 5.07
CA CYS A 172 -11.82 -0.01 5.99
C CYS A 172 -12.51 1.18 5.32
N VAL A 173 -13.83 1.23 5.44
CA VAL A 173 -14.65 2.34 4.94
C VAL A 173 -15.16 3.15 6.12
N TYR A 174 -14.78 4.41 6.18
CA TYR A 174 -15.26 5.34 7.19
C TYR A 174 -16.20 6.36 6.58
N GLN A 175 -17.28 6.69 7.29
CA GLN A 175 -18.05 7.90 7.04
C GLN A 175 -17.44 9.04 7.86
N ILE A 176 -17.09 10.14 7.22
CA ILE A 176 -16.54 11.33 7.87
C ILE A 176 -17.72 12.15 8.44
N LYS A 177 -17.60 12.59 9.69
CA LYS A 177 -18.63 13.38 10.39
C LYS A 177 -18.50 14.86 10.06
#